data_AF-A0A257KYT4-F1
#
_entry.id   AF-A0A257KYT4-F1
#
_cell.length_a   1.000
_cell.length_b   1.000
_cell.length_c   1.000
_cell.angle_alpha   90.00
_cell.angle_beta   90.00
_cell.angle_gamma   90.00
#
_symmetry.space_group_name_H-M   'P 1'
#
loop_
_entity.id
_entity.type
_entity.pdbx_description
1 polymer ?
#
loop_
_entity_poly.entity_id
_entity_poly.type
_entity_poly.pdbx_seq_one_letter_code
_entity_poly.pdbx_strand_id
1 'polypeptide(L)'
;MTNLCFLSRAQLSTLVVIAGSALALVLQFFGLSSAAMVSQGVAIAAAVLALVLMGKTAKLIEIARIACQRIVQGDFEARILAIPVRGVTGELLHSINDMIDGCDAFVRESTAAMAALNDNKYYRRILPGGLHGGLLHGAKAMNAATDKIADRIVRFEKQTAELETAVGGIVSALDNGAAEMSGTAGNLRTGASSTLSRVTSVAAASEQAAANMQSVASATARLSSNASEVGADVNRSAAIAGRAVERVADAAGNVDVLRHVAARISEVVTSINAIASQTNLLALNATIEAARAGDAGRGFAVVAHEVKALATQTANFTAEIEKEIGQVQSATDKVSASISEIGTVIAEVNEITGKVAGASEAQSSATADIARNIDEAFAVVREISANIQSLAETAKDTEQLATSTMVASDDLSSQSGLLTRKIRGYLGEARDSLVHQAAG
;
A
#
# COMPACT_ATOMS: atom_id res chain seq x y z
N MET A 1 -25.71 89.23 65.65
CA MET A 1 -26.53 88.23 66.35
C MET A 1 -25.82 86.88 66.24
N THR A 2 -25.04 86.54 67.25
CA THR A 2 -24.39 85.23 67.38
C THR A 2 -25.46 84.16 67.54
N ASN A 3 -25.55 83.24 66.58
CA ASN A 3 -26.44 82.08 66.61
C ASN A 3 -25.95 81.10 67.68
N LEU A 4 -26.32 81.35 68.93
CA LEU A 4 -25.97 80.51 70.06
C LEU A 4 -26.88 79.27 70.09
N CYS A 5 -26.28 78.08 70.04
CA CYS A 5 -26.91 76.75 70.18
C CYS A 5 -27.75 76.67 71.47
N PHE A 6 -28.73 75.77 71.60
CA PHE A 6 -29.46 75.57 72.87
C PHE A 6 -28.52 75.26 74.04
N LEU A 7 -27.45 74.49 73.81
CA LEU A 7 -26.41 74.23 74.81
C LEU A 7 -25.67 75.51 75.19
N SER A 8 -25.29 76.32 74.20
CA SER A 8 -24.58 77.58 74.41
C SER A 8 -25.47 78.65 75.05
N ARG A 9 -26.76 78.70 74.70
CA ARG A 9 -27.79 79.53 75.35
C ARG A 9 -28.08 79.06 76.77
N ALA A 10 -28.06 77.75 77.04
CA ALA A 10 -28.18 77.21 78.39
C ALA A 10 -26.97 77.58 79.27
N GLN A 11 -25.76 77.53 78.70
CA GLN A 11 -24.52 78.01 79.35
C GLN A 11 -24.56 79.52 79.63
N LEU A 12 -25.04 80.30 78.65
CA LEU A 12 -25.17 81.75 78.80
C LEU A 12 -26.26 82.11 79.83
N SER A 13 -27.39 81.39 79.85
CA SER A 13 -28.44 81.61 80.83
C SER A 13 -28.03 81.15 82.23
N THR A 14 -27.24 80.08 82.38
CA THR A 14 -26.65 79.71 83.69
C THR A 14 -25.65 80.77 84.18
N LEU A 15 -24.87 81.38 83.28
CA LEU A 15 -24.04 82.54 83.63
C LEU A 15 -24.89 83.74 84.08
N VAL A 16 -26.02 84.01 83.43
CA VAL A 16 -26.98 85.06 83.84
C VAL A 16 -27.64 84.74 85.19
N VAL A 17 -27.92 83.46 85.49
CA VAL A 17 -28.40 83.03 86.82
C VAL A 17 -27.37 83.35 87.90
N ILE A 18 -26.10 83.00 87.65
CA ILE A 18 -25.01 83.25 88.61
C ILE A 18 -24.84 84.76 88.83
N ALA A 19 -24.76 85.54 87.76
CA ALA A 19 -24.61 87.00 87.82
C ALA A 19 -25.83 87.68 88.47
N GLY A 20 -27.04 87.27 88.11
CA GLY A 20 -28.29 87.83 88.65
C GLY A 20 -28.52 87.50 90.13
N SER A 21 -28.10 86.30 90.55
CA SER A 21 -28.14 85.89 91.97
C SER A 21 -27.09 86.62 92.80
N ALA A 22 -25.88 86.82 92.26
CA ALA A 22 -24.85 87.62 92.91
C ALA A 22 -25.27 89.09 93.05
N LEU A 23 -25.90 89.66 92.01
CA LEU A 23 -26.41 91.03 92.04
C LEU A 23 -27.55 91.22 93.05
N ALA A 24 -28.43 90.22 93.22
CA ALA A 24 -29.50 90.24 94.22
C ALA A 24 -28.93 90.33 95.64
N LEU A 25 -27.88 89.56 95.90
CA LEU A 25 -27.19 89.48 97.19
C LEU A 25 -26.52 90.83 97.54
N VAL A 26 -25.93 91.49 96.54
CA VAL A 26 -25.35 92.84 96.69
C VAL A 26 -26.44 93.89 96.94
N LEU A 27 -27.55 93.86 96.21
CA LEU A 27 -28.66 94.83 96.38
C LEU A 27 -29.38 94.70 97.73
N GLN A 28 -29.50 93.47 98.27
CA GLN A 28 -29.99 93.25 99.63
C GLN A 28 -29.07 93.86 100.69
N PHE A 29 -27.76 93.83 100.48
CA PHE A 29 -26.78 94.42 101.40
C PHE A 29 -26.91 95.95 101.50
N PHE A 30 -27.29 96.62 100.41
CA PHE A 30 -27.49 98.08 100.36
C PHE A 30 -28.91 98.55 100.73
N GLY A 31 -29.79 97.65 101.19
CA GLY A 31 -31.14 98.02 101.67
C GLY A 31 -32.16 98.33 100.57
N LEU A 32 -31.87 98.06 99.29
CA LEU A 32 -32.81 98.21 98.17
C LEU A 32 -33.62 96.93 97.95
N SER A 33 -34.58 96.66 98.83
CA SER A 33 -35.38 95.43 98.85
C SER A 33 -36.18 95.19 97.56
N SER A 34 -36.71 96.26 96.95
CA SER A 34 -37.50 96.17 95.71
C SER A 34 -36.64 95.82 94.49
N ALA A 35 -35.41 96.33 94.41
CA ALA A 35 -34.48 96.04 93.31
C ALA A 35 -33.91 94.61 93.38
N ALA A 36 -33.64 94.12 94.60
CA ALA A 36 -33.17 92.75 94.81
C ALA A 36 -34.21 91.70 94.37
N MET A 37 -35.50 91.93 94.64
CA MET A 37 -36.57 91.03 94.17
C MET A 37 -36.66 90.97 92.64
N VAL A 38 -36.45 92.08 91.95
CA VAL A 38 -36.45 92.10 90.47
C VAL A 38 -35.28 91.30 89.93
N SER A 39 -34.07 91.44 90.50
CA SER A 39 -32.91 90.67 90.02
C SER A 39 -33.01 89.18 90.37
N GLN A 40 -33.62 88.81 91.49
CA GLN A 40 -33.97 87.42 91.81
C GLN A 40 -35.02 86.85 90.84
N GLY A 41 -36.02 87.64 90.46
CA GLY A 41 -37.00 87.26 89.44
C GLY A 41 -36.35 86.99 88.08
N VAL A 42 -35.38 87.83 87.66
CA VAL A 42 -34.59 87.62 86.44
C VAL A 42 -33.71 86.37 86.54
N ALA A 43 -33.09 86.11 87.69
CA ALA A 43 -32.29 84.90 87.91
C ALA A 43 -33.14 83.63 87.86
N ILE A 44 -34.32 83.61 88.49
CA ILE A 44 -35.24 82.46 88.44
C ILE A 44 -35.74 82.23 87.01
N ALA A 45 -36.13 83.28 86.29
CA ALA A 45 -36.54 83.18 84.89
C ALA A 45 -35.42 82.65 83.99
N ALA A 46 -34.17 83.10 84.20
CA ALA A 46 -33.00 82.58 83.49
C ALA A 46 -32.68 81.12 83.85
N ALA A 47 -32.92 80.68 85.10
CA ALA A 47 -32.72 79.30 85.54
C ALA A 47 -33.75 78.36 84.92
N VAL A 48 -35.02 78.78 84.87
CA VAL A 48 -36.10 78.05 84.17
C VAL A 48 -35.79 77.95 82.68
N LEU A 49 -35.33 79.04 82.05
CA LEU A 49 -34.91 79.04 80.65
C LEU A 49 -33.72 78.09 80.42
N ALA A 50 -32.73 78.07 81.32
CA ALA A 50 -31.58 77.17 81.26
C ALA A 50 -32.00 75.69 81.34
N LEU A 51 -32.87 75.35 82.30
CA LEU A 51 -33.43 74.00 82.48
C LEU A 51 -34.22 73.54 81.25
N VAL A 52 -35.05 74.42 80.68
CA VAL A 52 -35.80 74.12 79.44
C VAL A 52 -34.86 73.89 78.26
N LEU A 53 -33.80 74.69 78.12
CA LEU A 53 -32.81 74.56 77.06
C LEU A 53 -31.92 73.31 77.23
N MET A 54 -31.57 72.96 78.47
CA MET A 54 -30.88 71.70 78.79
C MET A 54 -31.76 70.49 78.52
N GLY A 55 -33.04 70.52 78.92
CA GLY A 55 -34.00 69.44 78.62
C GLY A 55 -34.22 69.25 77.12
N LYS A 56 -34.27 70.34 76.34
CA LYS A 56 -34.30 70.26 74.87
C LYS A 56 -33.03 69.63 74.29
N THR A 57 -31.86 69.96 74.83
CA THR A 57 -30.58 69.40 74.37
C THR A 57 -30.43 67.91 74.73
N ALA A 58 -30.83 67.52 75.94
CA ALA A 58 -30.86 66.12 76.38
C ALA A 58 -31.78 65.27 75.49
N LYS A 59 -32.96 65.81 75.11
CA LYS A 59 -33.88 65.14 74.18
C LYS A 59 -33.26 64.94 72.80
N LEU A 60 -32.51 65.91 72.28
CA LEU A 60 -31.81 65.79 70.99
C LEU A 60 -30.67 64.75 71.04
N ILE A 61 -29.92 64.69 72.15
CA ILE A 61 -28.90 63.67 72.37
C ILE A 61 -29.52 62.28 72.47
N GLU A 62 -30.69 62.15 73.12
CA GLU A 62 -31.40 60.87 73.20
C GLU A 62 -31.89 60.39 71.82
N ILE A 63 -32.36 61.31 70.96
CA ILE A 63 -32.69 60.99 69.57
C ILE A 63 -31.44 60.51 68.81
N ALA A 64 -30.30 61.17 68.98
CA ALA A 64 -29.03 60.74 68.40
C ALA A 64 -28.63 59.33 68.88
N ARG A 65 -28.76 59.06 70.19
CA ARG A 65 -28.46 57.77 70.81
C ARG A 65 -29.34 56.66 70.23
N ILE A 66 -30.64 56.90 70.06
CA ILE A 66 -31.58 55.96 69.45
C ILE A 66 -31.21 55.70 67.99
N ALA A 67 -30.89 56.74 67.22
CA ALA A 67 -30.45 56.59 65.83
C ALA A 67 -29.16 55.74 65.75
N CYS A 68 -28.16 56.02 66.58
CA CYS A 68 -26.94 55.23 66.66
C CYS A 68 -27.20 53.76 67.04
N GLN A 69 -28.14 53.50 67.97
CA GLN A 69 -28.51 52.11 68.33
C GLN A 69 -29.16 51.36 67.17
N ARG A 70 -30.01 52.02 66.37
CA ARG A 70 -30.62 51.41 65.17
C ARG A 70 -29.57 51.05 64.12
N ILE A 71 -28.60 51.93 63.87
CA ILE A 71 -27.48 51.65 62.96
C ILE A 71 -26.68 50.43 63.43
N VAL A 72 -26.41 50.31 64.74
CA VAL A 72 -25.68 49.16 65.31
C VAL A 72 -26.46 47.85 65.11
N GLN A 73 -27.79 47.91 65.06
CA GLN A 73 -28.65 46.76 64.73
C GLN A 73 -28.74 46.48 63.22
N GLY A 74 -28.06 47.26 62.37
CA GLY A 74 -28.03 47.10 60.92
C GLY A 74 -29.12 47.88 60.18
N ASP A 75 -29.87 48.74 60.87
CA ASP A 75 -30.87 49.62 60.25
C ASP A 75 -30.22 50.94 59.80
N PHE A 76 -29.71 50.92 58.58
CA PHE A 76 -29.10 52.08 57.91
C PHE A 76 -30.13 53.00 57.25
N GLU A 77 -31.44 52.73 57.36
CA GLU A 77 -32.50 53.64 56.90
C GLU A 77 -32.95 54.61 58.02
N ALA A 78 -32.46 54.43 59.25
CA ALA A 78 -32.70 55.35 60.34
C ALA A 78 -32.27 56.77 59.97
N ARG A 79 -33.14 57.77 60.21
CA ARG A 79 -32.83 59.18 59.97
C ARG A 79 -33.24 60.03 61.16
N ILE A 80 -32.38 60.97 61.53
CA ILE A 80 -32.70 61.99 62.52
C ILE A 80 -33.50 63.09 61.81
N LEU A 81 -34.82 63.05 62.00
CA LEU A 81 -35.76 63.99 61.39
C LEU A 81 -35.92 65.24 62.26
N ALA A 82 -36.08 66.39 61.60
CA ALA A 82 -36.24 67.71 62.23
C ALA A 82 -35.07 68.06 63.17
N ILE A 83 -34.03 68.71 62.63
CA ILE A 83 -32.89 69.27 63.38
C ILE A 83 -33.16 70.77 63.59
N PRO A 84 -33.87 71.18 64.66
CA PRO A 84 -34.34 72.57 64.81
C PRO A 84 -33.25 73.55 65.26
N VAL A 85 -31.98 73.14 65.30
CA VAL A 85 -30.91 73.87 66.00
C VAL A 85 -29.67 73.99 65.12
N ARG A 86 -29.11 75.21 65.05
CA ARG A 86 -27.79 75.48 64.46
C ARG A 86 -26.71 75.51 65.56
N GLY A 87 -25.49 75.08 65.24
CA GLY A 87 -24.34 74.96 66.15
C GLY A 87 -23.96 73.50 66.47
N VAL A 88 -23.03 73.28 67.41
CA VAL A 88 -22.35 71.98 67.65
C VAL A 88 -23.31 70.77 67.76
N THR A 89 -24.44 70.90 68.46
CA THR A 89 -25.42 69.80 68.57
C THR A 89 -26.13 69.51 67.24
N GLY A 90 -26.44 70.55 66.44
CA GLY A 90 -27.03 70.36 65.12
C GLY A 90 -26.03 69.78 64.12
N GLU A 91 -24.78 70.25 64.16
CA GLU A 91 -23.67 69.70 63.37
C GLU A 91 -23.43 68.23 63.70
N LEU A 92 -23.45 67.84 64.98
CA LEU A 92 -23.37 66.43 65.39
C LEU A 92 -24.49 65.58 64.79
N LEU A 93 -25.75 66.04 64.83
CA LEU A 93 -26.88 65.30 64.25
C LEU A 93 -26.78 65.20 62.72
N HIS A 94 -26.32 66.26 62.05
CA HIS A 94 -26.04 66.22 60.62
C HIS A 94 -24.89 65.26 60.29
N SER A 95 -23.78 65.29 61.03
CA SER A 95 -22.67 64.35 60.84
C SER A 95 -23.06 62.90 61.11
N ILE A 96 -23.98 62.64 62.04
CA ILE A 96 -24.56 61.31 62.24
C ILE A 96 -25.39 60.90 61.02
N ASN A 97 -26.27 61.76 60.50
CA ASN A 97 -27.01 61.47 59.26
C ASN A 97 -26.08 61.25 58.06
N ASP A 98 -25.04 62.07 57.87
CA ASP A 98 -24.06 61.91 56.78
C ASP A 98 -23.30 60.58 56.88
N MET A 99 -22.96 60.14 58.11
CA MET A 99 -22.38 58.83 58.37
C MET A 99 -23.34 57.69 58.02
N ILE A 100 -24.63 57.84 58.36
CA ILE A 100 -25.67 56.87 57.98
C ILE A 100 -25.81 56.81 56.46
N ASP A 101 -25.92 57.95 55.79
CA ASP A 101 -26.09 58.03 54.33
C ASP A 101 -24.92 57.35 53.60
N GLY A 102 -23.68 57.52 54.09
CA GLY A 102 -22.51 56.81 53.56
C GLY A 102 -22.61 55.29 53.74
N CYS A 103 -23.02 54.82 54.91
CA CYS A 103 -23.16 53.39 55.20
C CYS A 103 -24.31 52.76 54.41
N ASP A 104 -25.47 53.42 54.34
CA ASP A 104 -26.64 53.02 53.57
C ASP A 104 -26.34 52.92 52.08
N ALA A 105 -25.73 53.98 51.51
CA ALA A 105 -25.32 53.99 50.11
C ALA A 105 -24.36 52.84 49.80
N PHE A 106 -23.37 52.58 50.67
CA PHE A 106 -22.44 51.48 50.50
C PHE A 106 -23.15 50.13 50.55
N VAL A 107 -23.95 49.85 51.60
CA VAL A 107 -24.63 48.57 51.79
C VAL A 107 -25.62 48.28 50.66
N ARG A 108 -26.42 49.28 50.28
CA ARG A 108 -27.41 49.13 49.21
C ARG A 108 -26.74 48.83 47.87
N GLU A 109 -25.70 49.59 47.54
CA GLU A 109 -25.02 49.43 46.26
C GLU A 109 -24.14 48.18 46.23
N SER A 110 -23.48 47.82 47.33
CA SER A 110 -22.71 46.58 47.44
C SER A 110 -23.61 45.35 47.32
N THR A 111 -24.79 45.37 47.97
CA THR A 111 -25.77 44.29 47.87
C THR A 111 -26.27 44.14 46.44
N ALA A 112 -26.62 45.24 45.77
CA ALA A 112 -27.11 45.17 44.41
C ALA A 112 -26.04 44.75 43.39
N ALA A 113 -24.80 45.21 43.58
CA ALA A 113 -23.66 44.79 42.75
C ALA A 113 -23.31 43.30 42.97
N MET A 114 -23.34 42.81 44.20
CA MET A 114 -23.10 41.39 44.51
C MET A 114 -24.25 40.49 44.02
N ALA A 115 -25.51 40.94 44.12
CA ALA A 115 -26.65 40.23 43.55
C ALA A 115 -26.54 40.14 42.00
N ALA A 116 -26.13 41.23 41.35
CA ALA A 116 -25.85 41.20 39.92
C ALA A 116 -24.68 40.28 39.57
N LEU A 117 -23.62 40.26 40.39
CA LEU A 117 -22.49 39.32 40.22
C LEU A 117 -22.96 37.86 40.32
N ASN A 118 -23.80 37.54 41.30
CA ASN A 118 -24.41 36.22 41.50
C ASN A 118 -25.29 35.80 40.30
N ASP A 119 -25.95 36.77 39.66
CA ASP A 119 -26.74 36.59 38.43
C ASP A 119 -25.86 36.53 37.16
N ASN A 120 -24.53 36.43 37.27
CA ASN A 120 -23.58 36.48 36.15
C ASN A 120 -23.63 37.79 35.34
N LYS A 121 -24.10 38.89 35.94
CA LYS A 121 -24.18 40.23 35.33
C LYS A 121 -22.99 41.07 35.79
N TYR A 122 -21.85 40.84 35.15
CA TYR A 122 -20.56 41.45 35.48
C TYR A 122 -20.43 42.95 35.11
N TYR A 123 -21.48 43.63 34.67
CA TYR A 123 -21.43 45.05 34.29
C TYR A 123 -21.88 46.01 35.39
N ARG A 124 -22.58 45.52 36.42
CA ARG A 124 -23.02 46.37 37.54
C ARG A 124 -21.84 46.70 38.45
N ARG A 125 -21.67 47.97 38.78
CA ARG A 125 -20.57 48.49 39.60
C ARG A 125 -21.11 49.30 40.76
N ILE A 126 -20.40 49.27 41.87
CA ILE A 126 -20.67 50.16 42.99
C ILE A 126 -20.28 51.58 42.58
N LEU A 127 -21.26 52.49 42.59
CA LEU A 127 -21.03 53.90 42.27
C LEU A 127 -20.24 54.55 43.41
N PRO A 128 -19.03 55.11 43.13
CA PRO A 128 -18.19 55.68 44.19
C PRO A 128 -18.65 57.06 44.67
N GLY A 129 -19.60 57.69 43.97
CA GLY A 129 -20.10 59.02 44.32
C GLY A 129 -20.77 59.01 45.69
N GLY A 130 -20.33 59.90 46.60
CA GLY A 130 -20.85 60.00 47.96
C GLY A 130 -20.17 59.10 49.00
N LEU A 131 -19.33 58.15 48.58
CA LEU A 131 -18.55 57.29 49.48
C LEU A 131 -17.19 57.93 49.80
N HIS A 132 -16.78 57.86 51.07
CA HIS A 132 -15.53 58.44 51.55
C HIS A 132 -14.76 57.46 52.46
N GLY A 133 -13.45 57.65 52.58
CA GLY A 133 -12.60 56.87 53.50
C GLY A 133 -12.65 55.36 53.27
N GLY A 134 -12.92 54.60 54.34
CA GLY A 134 -12.96 53.13 54.30
C GLY A 134 -14.05 52.55 53.39
N LEU A 135 -15.22 53.20 53.30
CA LEU A 135 -16.32 52.74 52.43
C LEU A 135 -15.97 52.86 50.95
N LEU A 136 -15.30 53.96 50.57
CA LEU A 136 -14.79 54.13 49.21
C LEU A 136 -13.72 53.07 48.87
N HIS A 137 -12.85 52.74 49.82
CA HIS A 137 -11.84 51.69 49.63
C HIS A 137 -12.49 50.31 49.44
N GLY A 138 -13.47 49.96 50.26
CA GLY A 138 -14.26 48.73 50.11
C GLY A 138 -14.98 48.66 48.75
N ALA A 139 -15.64 49.73 48.33
CA ALA A 139 -16.33 49.80 47.04
C ALA A 139 -15.36 49.62 45.86
N LYS A 140 -14.19 50.26 45.90
CA LYS A 140 -13.14 50.09 44.90
C LYS A 140 -12.59 48.66 44.88
N ALA A 141 -12.37 48.04 46.04
CA ALA A 141 -11.89 46.67 46.13
C ALA A 141 -12.91 45.68 45.56
N MET A 142 -14.21 45.86 45.84
CA MET A 142 -15.29 45.04 45.28
C MET A 142 -15.41 45.22 43.77
N ASN A 143 -15.37 46.45 43.26
CA ASN A 143 -15.37 46.71 41.82
C ASN A 143 -14.16 46.06 41.12
N ALA A 144 -12.96 46.19 41.70
CA ALA A 144 -11.75 45.57 41.17
C ALA A 144 -11.83 44.02 41.20
N ALA A 145 -12.48 43.44 42.21
CA ALA A 145 -12.75 42.01 42.25
C ALA A 145 -13.71 41.60 41.12
N THR A 146 -14.79 42.35 40.90
CA THR A 146 -15.73 42.12 39.79
C THR A 146 -15.04 42.23 38.43
N ASP A 147 -14.16 43.21 38.23
CA ASP A 147 -13.38 43.34 36.98
C ASP A 147 -12.47 42.13 36.77
N LYS A 148 -11.76 41.68 37.81
CA LYS A 148 -10.92 40.48 37.73
C LYS A 148 -11.71 39.22 37.41
N ILE A 149 -12.92 39.08 37.95
CA ILE A 149 -13.81 37.94 37.65
C ILE A 149 -14.30 38.03 36.20
N ALA A 150 -14.78 39.19 35.76
CA ALA A 150 -15.21 39.41 34.37
C ALA A 150 -14.10 39.07 33.36
N ASP A 151 -12.90 39.57 33.62
CA ASP A 151 -11.70 39.28 32.83
C ASP A 151 -11.35 37.80 32.79
N ARG A 152 -11.53 37.07 33.90
CA ARG A 152 -11.30 35.61 33.94
C ARG A 152 -12.31 34.86 33.10
N ILE A 153 -13.59 35.25 33.12
CA ILE A 153 -14.63 34.64 32.29
C ILE A 153 -14.32 34.85 30.81
N VAL A 154 -14.03 36.08 30.39
CA VAL A 154 -13.70 36.39 28.97
C VAL A 154 -12.46 35.63 28.51
N ARG A 155 -11.40 35.56 29.33
CA ARG A 155 -10.21 34.77 29.00
C ARG A 155 -10.50 33.28 28.91
N PHE A 156 -11.32 32.76 29.82
CA PHE A 156 -11.71 31.36 29.79
C PHE A 156 -12.51 31.03 28.52
N GLU A 157 -13.52 31.83 28.18
CA GLU A 157 -14.29 31.66 26.94
C GLU A 157 -13.38 31.63 25.71
N LYS A 158 -12.43 32.58 25.62
CA LYS A 158 -11.44 32.60 24.55
C LYS A 158 -10.58 31.34 24.51
N GLN A 159 -10.05 30.90 25.65
CA GLN A 159 -9.24 29.68 25.75
C GLN A 159 -10.04 28.43 25.37
N THR A 160 -11.32 28.36 25.77
CA THR A 160 -12.19 27.24 25.38
C THR A 160 -12.48 27.24 23.89
N ALA A 161 -12.74 28.40 23.28
CA ALA A 161 -12.97 28.49 21.83
C ALA A 161 -11.71 28.12 21.01
N GLU A 162 -10.53 28.55 21.48
CA GLU A 162 -9.24 28.16 20.89
C GLU A 162 -9.01 26.65 21.00
N LEU A 163 -9.31 26.06 22.16
CA LEU A 163 -9.22 24.61 22.38
C LEU A 163 -10.20 23.83 21.50
N GLU A 164 -11.46 24.26 21.39
CA GLU A 164 -12.46 23.64 20.49
C GLU A 164 -11.97 23.65 19.04
N THR A 165 -11.43 24.78 18.59
CA THR A 165 -10.91 24.92 17.23
C THR A 165 -9.71 24.01 16.99
N ALA A 166 -8.74 23.98 17.91
CA ALA A 166 -7.55 23.15 17.80
C ALA A 166 -7.91 21.65 17.79
N VAL A 167 -8.79 21.21 18.69
CA VAL A 167 -9.27 19.83 18.76
C VAL A 167 -10.07 19.47 17.52
N GLY A 168 -10.97 20.36 17.06
CA GLY A 168 -11.74 20.15 15.82
C GLY A 168 -10.85 19.96 14.60
N GLY A 169 -9.75 20.71 14.51
CA GLY A 169 -8.74 20.53 13.46
C GLY A 169 -8.04 19.18 13.53
N ILE A 170 -7.62 18.74 14.74
CA ILE A 170 -6.97 17.44 14.94
C ILE A 170 -7.91 16.28 14.59
N VAL A 171 -9.16 16.33 15.07
CA VAL A 171 -10.20 15.33 14.76
C VAL A 171 -10.45 15.25 13.27
N SER A 172 -10.58 16.40 12.60
CA SER A 172 -10.80 16.42 11.14
C SER A 172 -9.62 15.83 10.37
N ALA A 173 -8.39 16.11 10.81
CA ALA A 173 -7.19 15.50 10.23
C ALA A 173 -7.14 13.98 10.47
N LEU A 174 -7.58 13.54 11.65
CA LEU A 174 -7.62 12.13 12.04
C LEU A 174 -8.67 11.35 11.22
N ASP A 175 -9.86 11.91 11.05
CA ASP A 175 -10.93 11.32 10.23
C ASP A 175 -10.51 11.21 8.76
N ASN A 176 -9.86 12.25 8.22
CA ASN A 176 -9.32 12.22 6.85
C ASN A 176 -8.24 11.15 6.70
N GLY A 177 -7.29 11.07 7.64
CA GLY A 177 -6.24 10.05 7.62
C GLY A 177 -6.80 8.62 7.74
N ALA A 178 -7.80 8.41 8.59
CA ALA A 178 -8.51 7.14 8.71
C ALA A 178 -9.24 6.76 7.41
N ALA A 179 -9.91 7.72 6.76
CA ALA A 179 -10.59 7.48 5.49
C ALA A 179 -9.60 7.12 4.36
N GLU A 180 -8.47 7.82 4.28
CA GLU A 180 -7.41 7.53 3.30
C GLU A 180 -6.78 6.14 3.54
N MET A 181 -6.52 5.80 4.82
CA MET A 181 -5.98 4.49 5.21
C MET A 181 -6.95 3.36 4.87
N SER A 182 -8.26 3.55 5.12
CA SER A 182 -9.32 2.60 4.74
C SER A 182 -9.41 2.41 3.21
N GLY A 183 -9.35 3.51 2.44
CA GLY A 183 -9.33 3.45 0.97
C GLY A 183 -8.10 2.72 0.43
N THR A 184 -6.92 3.00 0.99
CA THR A 184 -5.66 2.35 0.63
C THR A 184 -5.70 0.85 0.92
N ALA A 185 -6.21 0.47 2.09
CA ALA A 185 -6.40 -0.94 2.45
C ALA A 185 -7.40 -1.65 1.54
N GLY A 186 -8.49 -0.98 1.14
CA GLY A 186 -9.43 -1.50 0.13
C GLY A 186 -8.77 -1.80 -1.22
N ASN A 187 -7.88 -0.89 -1.67
CA ASN A 187 -7.09 -1.08 -2.89
C ASN A 187 -6.09 -2.24 -2.75
N LEU A 188 -5.40 -2.34 -1.62
CA LEU A 188 -4.47 -3.45 -1.34
C LEU A 188 -5.18 -4.81 -1.37
N ARG A 189 -6.36 -4.93 -0.74
CA ARG A 189 -7.16 -6.17 -0.78
C ARG A 189 -7.57 -6.53 -2.20
N THR A 190 -8.01 -5.56 -2.99
CA THR A 190 -8.39 -5.77 -4.39
C THR A 190 -7.18 -6.23 -5.22
N GLY A 191 -6.01 -5.60 -5.02
CA GLY A 191 -4.77 -5.97 -5.66
C GLY A 191 -4.29 -7.38 -5.28
N ALA A 192 -4.38 -7.73 -4.00
CA ALA A 192 -4.06 -9.06 -3.49
C ALA A 192 -4.98 -10.14 -4.10
N SER A 193 -6.29 -9.91 -4.11
CA SER A 193 -7.26 -10.83 -4.72
C SER A 193 -7.03 -11.02 -6.23
N SER A 194 -6.75 -9.93 -6.95
CA SER A 194 -6.37 -9.99 -8.37
C SER A 194 -5.08 -10.78 -8.59
N THR A 195 -4.07 -10.58 -7.73
CA THR A 195 -2.82 -11.32 -7.77
C THR A 195 -3.06 -12.82 -7.54
N LEU A 196 -3.90 -13.19 -6.58
CA LEU A 196 -4.24 -14.59 -6.29
C LEU A 196 -4.94 -15.27 -7.49
N SER A 197 -5.85 -14.57 -8.16
CA SER A 197 -6.50 -15.07 -9.38
C SER A 197 -5.49 -15.31 -10.51
N ARG A 198 -4.54 -14.38 -10.70
CA ARG A 198 -3.46 -14.52 -11.68
C ARG A 198 -2.52 -15.68 -11.33
N VAL A 199 -2.14 -15.81 -10.06
CA VAL A 199 -1.34 -16.94 -9.55
C VAL A 199 -1.99 -18.27 -9.92
N THR A 200 -3.29 -18.45 -9.69
CA THR A 200 -4.02 -19.67 -10.07
C THR A 200 -3.93 -19.96 -11.57
N SER A 201 -4.05 -18.92 -12.40
CA SER A 201 -3.93 -19.06 -13.86
C SER A 201 -2.51 -19.45 -14.30
N VAL A 202 -1.49 -18.86 -13.70
CA VAL A 202 -0.08 -19.19 -13.98
C VAL A 202 0.27 -20.59 -13.45
N ALA A 203 -0.31 -21.01 -12.32
CA ALA A 203 -0.14 -22.37 -11.79
C ALA A 203 -0.63 -23.41 -12.79
N ALA A 204 -1.84 -23.25 -13.32
CA ALA A 204 -2.41 -24.13 -14.35
C ALA A 204 -1.55 -24.15 -15.63
N ALA A 205 -1.07 -22.97 -16.07
CA ALA A 205 -0.18 -22.88 -17.23
C ALA A 205 1.17 -23.61 -16.99
N SER A 206 1.68 -23.57 -15.76
CA SER A 206 2.94 -24.23 -15.38
C SER A 206 2.77 -25.76 -15.32
N GLU A 207 1.64 -26.25 -14.80
CA GLU A 207 1.29 -27.68 -14.83
C GLU A 207 1.17 -28.19 -16.28
N GLN A 208 0.50 -27.41 -17.14
CA GLN A 208 0.40 -27.75 -18.57
C GLN A 208 1.78 -27.74 -19.25
N ALA A 209 2.64 -26.76 -18.92
CA ALA A 209 4.01 -26.73 -19.41
C ALA A 209 4.79 -27.98 -18.98
N ALA A 210 4.70 -28.39 -17.70
CA ALA A 210 5.34 -29.61 -17.22
C ALA A 210 4.87 -30.87 -17.96
N ALA A 211 3.56 -30.99 -18.22
CA ALA A 211 3.01 -32.11 -18.99
C ALA A 211 3.50 -32.12 -20.45
N ASN A 212 3.61 -30.94 -21.07
CA ASN A 212 4.19 -30.80 -22.40
C ASN A 212 5.67 -31.22 -22.40
N MET A 213 6.47 -30.76 -21.43
CA MET A 213 7.88 -31.15 -21.31
C MET A 213 8.04 -32.66 -21.15
N GLN A 214 7.16 -33.32 -20.39
CA GLN A 214 7.17 -34.79 -20.24
C GLN A 214 6.87 -35.51 -21.56
N SER A 215 5.95 -34.95 -22.34
CA SER A 215 5.60 -35.49 -23.66
C SER A 215 6.76 -35.33 -24.65
N VAL A 216 7.42 -34.18 -24.65
CA VAL A 216 8.62 -33.95 -25.48
C VAL A 216 9.76 -34.86 -25.03
N ALA A 217 10.00 -35.03 -23.73
CA ALA A 217 11.02 -35.96 -23.21
C ALA A 217 10.83 -37.39 -23.73
N SER A 218 9.58 -37.88 -23.69
CA SER A 218 9.21 -39.19 -24.23
C SER A 218 9.44 -39.28 -25.76
N ALA A 219 9.08 -38.22 -26.50
CA ALA A 219 9.35 -38.16 -27.95
C ALA A 219 10.86 -38.18 -28.26
N THR A 220 11.66 -37.43 -27.51
CA THR A 220 13.12 -37.37 -27.62
C THR A 220 13.76 -38.72 -27.30
N ALA A 221 13.29 -39.42 -26.27
CA ALA A 221 13.75 -40.78 -25.95
C ALA A 221 13.48 -41.77 -27.10
N ARG A 222 12.29 -41.71 -27.71
CA ARG A 222 11.97 -42.52 -28.89
C ARG A 222 12.84 -42.16 -30.10
N LEU A 223 13.11 -40.87 -30.34
CA LEU A 223 13.99 -40.43 -31.42
C LEU A 223 15.43 -40.95 -31.25
N SER A 224 15.93 -40.97 -30.00
CA SER A 224 17.26 -41.50 -29.70
C SER A 224 17.33 -43.01 -29.96
N SER A 225 16.30 -43.75 -29.54
CA SER A 225 16.18 -45.18 -29.84
C SER A 225 16.14 -45.44 -31.35
N ASN A 226 15.32 -44.70 -32.10
CA ASN A 226 15.22 -44.85 -33.55
C ASN A 226 16.54 -44.51 -34.26
N ALA A 227 17.26 -43.49 -33.80
CA ALA A 227 18.57 -43.16 -34.36
C ALA A 227 19.57 -44.31 -34.16
N SER A 228 19.58 -44.93 -32.97
CA SER A 228 20.43 -46.09 -32.69
C SER A 228 20.08 -47.31 -33.55
N GLU A 229 18.79 -47.58 -33.77
CA GLU A 229 18.32 -48.69 -34.61
C GLU A 229 18.70 -48.47 -36.07
N VAL A 230 18.46 -47.27 -36.61
CA VAL A 230 18.89 -46.90 -37.97
C VAL A 230 20.40 -47.03 -38.13
N GLY A 231 21.19 -46.60 -37.14
CA GLY A 231 22.64 -46.78 -37.16
C GLY A 231 23.07 -48.25 -37.23
N ALA A 232 22.37 -49.15 -36.52
CA ALA A 232 22.62 -50.59 -36.61
C ALA A 232 22.25 -51.16 -38.00
N ASP A 233 21.12 -50.74 -38.57
CA ASP A 233 20.67 -51.18 -39.90
C ASP A 233 21.57 -50.68 -41.03
N VAL A 234 22.12 -49.48 -40.88
CA VAL A 234 23.11 -48.89 -41.80
C VAL A 234 24.41 -49.70 -41.78
N ASN A 235 24.92 -50.04 -40.60
CA ASN A 235 26.10 -50.90 -40.47
C ASN A 235 25.87 -52.29 -41.09
N ARG A 236 24.68 -52.86 -40.89
CA ARG A 236 24.29 -54.13 -41.53
C ARG A 236 24.22 -54.02 -43.05
N SER A 237 23.69 -52.92 -43.57
CA SER A 237 23.58 -52.65 -45.01
C SER A 237 24.95 -52.50 -45.66
N ALA A 238 25.88 -51.77 -45.01
CA ALA A 238 27.27 -51.65 -45.47
C ALA A 238 27.97 -53.02 -45.54
N ALA A 239 27.77 -53.89 -44.54
CA ALA A 239 28.30 -55.25 -44.56
C ALA A 239 27.69 -56.12 -45.69
N ILE A 240 26.41 -55.94 -46.01
CA ILE A 240 25.77 -56.63 -47.14
C ILE A 240 26.34 -56.13 -48.47
N ALA A 241 26.47 -54.81 -48.64
CA ALA A 241 27.03 -54.20 -49.84
C ALA A 241 28.48 -54.66 -50.07
N GLY A 242 29.31 -54.71 -49.03
CA GLY A 242 30.68 -55.24 -49.11
C GLY A 242 30.74 -56.68 -49.62
N ARG A 243 29.89 -57.57 -49.08
CA ARG A 243 29.79 -58.96 -49.58
C ARG A 243 29.28 -59.03 -51.02
N ALA A 244 28.40 -58.12 -51.42
CA ALA A 244 27.89 -58.08 -52.79
C ALA A 244 28.97 -57.65 -53.79
N VAL A 245 29.85 -56.71 -53.41
CA VAL A 245 31.02 -56.31 -54.22
C VAL A 245 31.95 -57.52 -54.45
N GLU A 246 32.26 -58.30 -53.40
CA GLU A 246 33.06 -59.52 -53.54
C GLU A 246 32.42 -60.52 -54.52
N ARG A 247 31.10 -60.75 -54.40
CA ARG A 247 30.38 -61.66 -55.30
C ARG A 247 30.35 -61.19 -56.76
N VAL A 248 30.25 -59.88 -56.99
CA VAL A 248 30.32 -59.29 -58.33
C VAL A 248 31.72 -59.45 -58.93
N ALA A 249 32.77 -59.25 -58.12
CA ALA A 249 34.15 -59.47 -58.56
C ALA A 249 34.40 -60.93 -58.95
N ASP A 250 33.93 -61.89 -58.14
CA ASP A 250 34.01 -63.33 -58.44
C ASP A 250 33.28 -63.66 -59.75
N ALA A 251 32.07 -63.13 -59.94
CA ALA A 251 31.27 -63.36 -61.14
C ALA A 251 31.95 -62.77 -62.40
N ALA A 252 32.53 -61.56 -62.28
CA ALA A 252 33.29 -60.94 -63.36
C ALA A 252 34.51 -61.79 -63.75
N GLY A 253 35.24 -62.34 -62.77
CA GLY A 253 36.36 -63.26 -63.02
C GLY A 253 35.93 -64.53 -63.76
N ASN A 254 34.80 -65.14 -63.38
CA ASN A 254 34.28 -66.33 -64.06
C ASN A 254 33.86 -66.05 -65.51
N VAL A 255 33.27 -64.88 -65.77
CA VAL A 255 32.89 -64.45 -67.12
C VAL A 255 34.13 -64.19 -67.99
N ASP A 256 35.19 -63.63 -67.43
CA ASP A 256 36.46 -63.44 -68.15
C ASP A 256 37.10 -64.79 -68.53
N VAL A 257 37.05 -65.78 -67.64
CA VAL A 257 37.47 -67.16 -67.94
C VAL A 257 36.65 -67.76 -69.09
N LEU A 258 35.31 -67.60 -69.08
CA LEU A 258 34.44 -68.08 -70.16
C LEU A 258 34.79 -67.41 -71.50
N ARG A 259 35.06 -66.10 -71.48
CA ARG A 259 35.49 -65.35 -72.67
C ARG A 259 36.79 -65.91 -73.26
N HIS A 260 37.78 -66.21 -72.40
CA HIS A 260 39.04 -66.82 -72.82
C HIS A 260 38.84 -68.23 -73.39
N VAL A 261 37.98 -69.04 -72.78
CA VAL A 261 37.64 -70.39 -73.27
C VAL A 261 36.96 -70.30 -74.64
N ALA A 262 35.97 -69.42 -74.81
CA ALA A 262 35.27 -69.24 -76.08
C ALA A 262 36.21 -68.75 -77.20
N ALA A 263 37.14 -67.84 -76.89
CA ALA A 263 38.17 -67.39 -77.84
C ALA A 263 39.09 -68.54 -78.29
N ARG A 264 39.57 -69.36 -77.35
CA ARG A 264 40.38 -70.55 -77.68
C ARG A 264 39.61 -71.56 -78.52
N ILE A 265 38.32 -71.79 -78.24
CA ILE A 265 37.50 -72.69 -79.07
C ILE A 265 37.37 -72.12 -80.49
N SER A 266 37.16 -70.80 -80.63
CA SER A 266 37.10 -70.13 -81.94
C SER A 266 38.38 -70.36 -82.75
N GLU A 267 39.57 -70.19 -82.15
CA GLU A 267 40.87 -70.47 -82.81
C GLU A 267 40.99 -71.94 -83.27
N VAL A 268 40.54 -72.89 -82.45
CA VAL A 268 40.54 -74.32 -82.79
C VAL A 268 39.58 -74.59 -83.96
N VAL A 269 38.38 -74.02 -83.95
CA VAL A 269 37.37 -74.20 -85.01
C VAL A 269 37.88 -73.61 -86.33
N THR A 270 38.51 -72.44 -86.32
CA THR A 270 39.16 -71.85 -87.51
C THR A 270 40.25 -72.78 -88.05
N SER A 271 41.05 -73.40 -87.18
CA SER A 271 42.08 -74.37 -87.58
C SER A 271 41.48 -75.64 -88.21
N ILE A 272 40.39 -76.16 -87.65
CA ILE A 272 39.67 -77.32 -88.21
C ILE A 272 39.09 -76.98 -89.59
N ASN A 273 38.50 -75.80 -89.75
CA ASN A 273 37.96 -75.35 -91.04
C ASN A 273 39.07 -75.23 -92.10
N ALA A 274 40.24 -74.70 -91.72
CA ALA A 274 41.42 -74.67 -92.59
C ALA A 274 41.87 -76.08 -93.02
N ILE A 275 41.91 -77.03 -92.08
CA ILE A 275 42.23 -78.45 -92.37
C ILE A 275 41.18 -79.07 -93.28
N ALA A 276 39.89 -78.83 -93.05
CA ALA A 276 38.80 -79.33 -93.89
C ALA A 276 38.89 -78.77 -95.32
N SER A 277 39.18 -77.47 -95.45
CA SER A 277 39.39 -76.81 -96.75
C SER A 277 40.60 -77.39 -97.49
N GLN A 278 41.73 -77.61 -96.79
CA GLN A 278 42.91 -78.24 -97.35
C GLN A 278 42.65 -79.70 -97.76
N THR A 279 41.91 -80.45 -96.95
CA THR A 279 41.51 -81.84 -97.23
C THR A 279 40.60 -81.91 -98.44
N ASN A 280 39.66 -80.97 -98.59
CA ASN A 280 38.80 -80.85 -99.76
C ASN A 280 39.60 -80.57 -101.04
N LEU A 281 40.61 -79.69 -100.97
CA LEU A 281 41.53 -79.44 -102.09
C LEU A 281 42.37 -80.67 -102.45
N LEU A 282 42.90 -81.39 -101.46
CA LEU A 282 43.64 -82.63 -101.68
C LEU A 282 42.76 -83.71 -102.31
N ALA A 283 41.52 -83.86 -101.83
CA ALA A 283 40.53 -84.80 -102.37
C ALA A 283 40.11 -84.43 -103.79
N LEU A 284 39.99 -83.14 -104.09
CA LEU A 284 39.74 -82.66 -105.45
C LEU A 284 40.90 -83.01 -106.39
N ASN A 285 42.14 -82.76 -105.98
CA ASN A 285 43.34 -83.13 -106.74
C ASN A 285 43.40 -84.66 -106.97
N ALA A 286 43.09 -85.45 -105.95
CA ALA A 286 43.02 -86.90 -106.06
C ALA A 286 41.90 -87.36 -107.02
N THR A 287 40.76 -86.68 -107.03
CA THR A 287 39.66 -86.96 -107.98
C THR A 287 40.09 -86.67 -109.43
N ILE A 288 40.83 -85.58 -109.65
CA ILE A 288 41.38 -85.22 -110.97
C ILE A 288 42.37 -86.28 -111.43
N GLU A 289 43.30 -86.71 -110.57
CA GLU A 289 44.31 -87.72 -110.94
C GLU A 289 43.68 -89.10 -111.15
N ALA A 290 42.65 -89.46 -110.36
CA ALA A 290 41.88 -90.68 -110.56
C ALA A 290 41.12 -90.68 -111.91
N ALA A 291 40.57 -89.53 -112.33
CA ALA A 291 39.97 -89.38 -113.66
C ALA A 291 41.01 -89.48 -114.78
N ARG A 292 42.23 -89.00 -114.54
CA ARG A 292 43.36 -89.08 -115.48
C ARG A 292 43.88 -90.50 -115.68
N ALA A 293 43.79 -91.35 -114.66
CA ALA A 293 44.18 -92.76 -114.70
C ALA A 293 43.16 -93.70 -115.40
N GLY A 294 42.00 -93.18 -115.83
CA GLY A 294 40.98 -93.97 -116.55
C GLY A 294 40.41 -95.13 -115.74
N ASP A 295 40.24 -96.31 -116.34
CA ASP A 295 39.64 -97.48 -115.68
C ASP A 295 40.44 -97.99 -114.47
N ALA A 296 41.76 -97.77 -114.43
CA ALA A 296 42.62 -98.16 -113.31
C ALA A 296 42.40 -97.28 -112.06
N GLY A 297 41.83 -96.08 -112.21
CA GLY A 297 41.62 -95.10 -111.13
C GLY A 297 40.25 -95.19 -110.43
N ARG A 298 39.33 -96.06 -110.89
CA ARG A 298 37.93 -96.11 -110.41
C ARG A 298 37.77 -96.26 -108.90
N GLY A 299 38.54 -97.16 -108.27
CA GLY A 299 38.50 -97.34 -106.81
C GLY A 299 39.02 -96.12 -106.05
N PHE A 300 40.05 -95.47 -106.59
CA PHE A 300 40.64 -94.23 -106.03
C PHE A 300 39.68 -93.04 -106.16
N ALA A 301 38.93 -92.97 -107.26
CA ALA A 301 37.92 -91.92 -107.49
C ALA A 301 36.79 -91.98 -106.45
N VAL A 302 36.34 -93.19 -106.06
CA VAL A 302 35.31 -93.35 -105.02
C VAL A 302 35.83 -92.87 -103.66
N VAL A 303 37.05 -93.25 -103.27
CA VAL A 303 37.65 -92.79 -102.01
C VAL A 303 37.87 -91.27 -102.03
N ALA A 304 38.36 -90.71 -103.13
CA ALA A 304 38.55 -89.27 -103.27
C ALA A 304 37.22 -88.49 -103.17
N HIS A 305 36.15 -89.00 -103.76
CA HIS A 305 34.81 -88.43 -103.63
C HIS A 305 34.29 -88.48 -102.18
N GLU A 306 34.47 -89.61 -101.49
CA GLU A 306 34.05 -89.78 -100.10
C GLU A 306 34.82 -88.82 -99.17
N VAL A 307 36.15 -88.72 -99.33
CA VAL A 307 36.98 -87.76 -98.57
C VAL A 307 36.55 -86.32 -98.85
N LYS A 308 36.21 -85.98 -100.10
CA LYS A 308 35.70 -84.66 -100.47
C LYS A 308 34.35 -84.36 -99.80
N ALA A 309 33.45 -85.34 -99.73
CA ALA A 309 32.17 -85.23 -99.06
C ALA A 309 32.34 -85.04 -97.55
N LEU A 310 33.18 -85.84 -96.89
CA LEU A 310 33.51 -85.68 -95.46
C LEU A 310 34.15 -84.31 -95.17
N ALA A 311 35.05 -83.84 -96.02
CA ALA A 311 35.69 -82.53 -95.86
C ALA A 311 34.66 -81.39 -95.97
N THR A 312 33.73 -81.47 -96.92
CA THR A 312 32.63 -80.50 -97.07
C THR A 312 31.69 -80.53 -95.86
N GLN A 313 31.33 -81.73 -95.38
CA GLN A 313 30.50 -81.90 -94.19
C GLN A 313 31.19 -81.34 -92.94
N THR A 314 32.50 -81.56 -92.80
CA THR A 314 33.32 -81.00 -91.72
C THR A 314 33.31 -79.48 -91.76
N ALA A 315 33.52 -78.87 -92.93
CA ALA A 315 33.47 -77.42 -93.11
C ALA A 315 32.11 -76.83 -92.70
N ASN A 316 31.01 -77.49 -93.09
CA ASN A 316 29.65 -77.09 -92.71
C ASN A 316 29.44 -77.15 -91.18
N PHE A 317 29.85 -78.24 -90.53
CA PHE A 317 29.77 -78.34 -89.07
C PHE A 317 30.65 -77.31 -88.36
N THR A 318 31.86 -77.03 -88.86
CA THR A 318 32.71 -75.98 -88.28
C THR A 318 32.08 -74.58 -88.40
N ALA A 319 31.40 -74.28 -89.51
CA ALA A 319 30.71 -73.00 -89.68
C ALA A 319 29.52 -72.87 -88.72
N GLU A 320 28.80 -73.96 -88.45
CA GLU A 320 27.73 -73.98 -87.45
C GLU A 320 28.28 -73.79 -86.03
N ILE A 321 29.37 -74.49 -85.66
CA ILE A 321 30.04 -74.30 -84.36
C ILE A 321 30.56 -72.86 -84.22
N GLU A 322 31.14 -72.28 -85.26
CA GLU A 322 31.63 -70.89 -85.25
C GLU A 322 30.49 -69.91 -84.95
N LYS A 323 29.31 -70.12 -85.55
CA LYS A 323 28.11 -69.33 -85.25
C LYS A 323 27.65 -69.50 -83.79
N GLU A 324 27.64 -70.71 -83.27
CA GLU A 324 27.29 -70.97 -81.86
C GLU A 324 28.28 -70.33 -80.89
N ILE A 325 29.59 -70.41 -81.17
CA ILE A 325 30.62 -69.75 -80.36
C ILE A 325 30.48 -68.22 -80.41
N GLY A 326 30.16 -67.64 -81.56
CA GLY A 326 29.85 -66.21 -81.68
C GLY A 326 28.65 -65.79 -80.83
N GLN A 327 27.61 -66.63 -80.74
CA GLN A 327 26.47 -66.38 -79.84
C GLN A 327 26.90 -66.46 -78.37
N VAL A 328 27.73 -67.45 -77.99
CA VAL A 328 28.27 -67.58 -76.62
C VAL A 328 29.12 -66.38 -76.25
N GLN A 329 30.00 -65.91 -77.13
CA GLN A 329 30.81 -64.70 -76.90
C GLN A 329 29.92 -63.47 -76.70
N SER A 330 28.94 -63.25 -77.58
CA SER A 330 28.00 -62.13 -77.44
C SER A 330 27.19 -62.19 -76.15
N ALA A 331 26.75 -63.39 -75.74
CA ALA A 331 26.06 -63.58 -74.46
C ALA A 331 26.99 -63.29 -73.27
N THR A 332 28.25 -63.72 -73.35
CA THR A 332 29.28 -63.49 -72.32
C THR A 332 29.57 -61.99 -72.16
N ASP A 333 29.70 -61.25 -73.26
CA ASP A 333 29.91 -59.80 -73.24
C ASP A 333 28.71 -59.06 -72.63
N LYS A 334 27.48 -59.47 -72.95
CA LYS A 334 26.27 -58.92 -72.33
C LYS A 334 26.23 -59.17 -70.82
N VAL A 335 26.55 -60.39 -70.39
CA VAL A 335 26.61 -60.73 -68.96
C VAL A 335 27.69 -59.90 -68.26
N SER A 336 28.87 -59.73 -68.89
CA SER A 336 29.94 -58.88 -68.35
C SER A 336 29.49 -57.43 -68.15
N ALA A 337 28.79 -56.86 -69.13
CA ALA A 337 28.25 -55.51 -69.03
C ALA A 337 27.24 -55.38 -67.88
N SER A 338 26.32 -56.33 -67.75
CA SER A 338 25.34 -56.35 -66.64
C SER A 338 26.01 -56.50 -65.27
N ILE A 339 27.06 -57.33 -65.14
CA ILE A 339 27.81 -57.48 -63.88
C ILE A 339 28.51 -56.15 -63.51
N SER A 340 29.11 -55.46 -64.49
CA SER A 340 29.73 -54.15 -64.25
C SER A 340 28.70 -53.11 -63.78
N GLU A 341 27.51 -53.09 -64.39
CA GLU A 341 26.43 -52.18 -64.02
C GLU A 341 25.92 -52.46 -62.60
N ILE A 342 25.74 -53.74 -62.24
CA ILE A 342 25.41 -54.17 -60.87
C ILE A 342 26.48 -53.71 -59.87
N GLY A 343 27.77 -53.81 -60.23
CA GLY A 343 28.87 -53.32 -59.40
C GLY A 343 28.78 -51.81 -59.11
N THR A 344 28.48 -51.01 -60.13
CA THR A 344 28.26 -49.56 -59.98
C THR A 344 27.08 -49.26 -59.05
N VAL A 345 25.95 -49.95 -59.22
CA VAL A 345 24.77 -49.79 -58.36
C VAL A 345 25.08 -50.13 -56.90
N ILE A 346 25.85 -51.19 -56.64
CA ILE A 346 26.24 -51.56 -55.27
C ILE A 346 27.17 -50.51 -54.65
N ALA A 347 28.09 -49.93 -55.43
CA ALA A 347 28.97 -48.87 -54.96
C ALA A 347 28.17 -47.61 -54.57
N GLU A 348 27.17 -47.24 -55.38
CA GLU A 348 26.25 -46.13 -55.07
C GLU A 348 25.45 -46.39 -53.78
N VAL A 349 24.92 -47.61 -53.61
CA VAL A 349 24.24 -48.02 -52.37
C VAL A 349 25.16 -47.89 -51.16
N ASN A 350 26.43 -48.27 -51.27
CA ASN A 350 27.40 -48.14 -50.18
C ASN A 350 27.69 -46.67 -49.83
N GLU A 351 27.80 -45.79 -50.83
CA GLU A 351 27.97 -44.35 -50.61
C GLU A 351 26.75 -43.73 -49.89
N ILE A 352 25.52 -44.06 -50.34
CA ILE A 352 24.28 -43.60 -49.70
C ILE A 352 24.23 -44.10 -48.25
N THR A 353 24.58 -45.36 -48.01
CA THR A 353 24.63 -45.95 -46.66
C THR A 353 25.58 -45.17 -45.75
N GLY A 354 26.75 -44.76 -46.25
CA GLY A 354 27.68 -43.90 -45.51
C GLY A 354 27.10 -42.52 -45.17
N LYS A 355 26.37 -41.88 -46.09
CA LYS A 355 25.69 -40.60 -45.84
C LYS A 355 24.60 -40.74 -44.78
N VAL A 356 23.82 -41.83 -44.82
CA VAL A 356 22.78 -42.12 -43.82
C VAL A 356 23.40 -42.38 -42.43
N ALA A 357 24.56 -43.04 -42.36
CA ALA A 357 25.31 -43.24 -41.11
C ALA A 357 25.64 -41.90 -40.43
N GLY A 358 26.29 -41.00 -41.18
CA GLY A 358 26.67 -39.69 -40.66
C GLY A 358 25.46 -38.83 -40.25
N ALA A 359 24.36 -38.91 -41.01
CA ALA A 359 23.11 -38.24 -40.65
C ALA A 359 22.48 -38.81 -39.36
N SER A 360 22.53 -40.13 -39.18
CA SER A 360 22.02 -40.83 -37.99
C SER A 360 22.82 -40.46 -36.73
N GLU A 361 24.16 -40.42 -36.82
CA GLU A 361 25.03 -39.96 -35.72
C GLU A 361 24.75 -38.49 -35.35
N ALA A 362 24.66 -37.61 -36.35
CA ALA A 362 24.33 -36.20 -36.13
C ALA A 362 22.95 -36.04 -35.47
N GLN A 363 21.95 -36.81 -35.90
CA GLN A 363 20.62 -36.83 -35.30
C GLN A 363 20.64 -37.32 -33.85
N SER A 364 21.45 -38.34 -33.54
CA SER A 364 21.63 -38.83 -32.16
C SER A 364 22.20 -37.76 -31.25
N SER A 365 23.24 -37.04 -31.71
CA SER A 365 23.83 -35.91 -30.97
C SER A 365 22.80 -34.79 -30.73
N ALA A 366 22.09 -34.37 -31.77
CA ALA A 366 21.07 -33.33 -31.65
C ALA A 366 19.92 -33.74 -30.71
N THR A 367 19.55 -35.02 -30.72
CA THR A 367 18.54 -35.56 -29.81
C THR A 367 19.01 -35.53 -28.35
N ALA A 368 20.29 -35.82 -28.09
CA ALA A 368 20.89 -35.70 -26.76
C ALA A 368 20.93 -34.23 -26.27
N ASP A 369 21.20 -33.27 -27.16
CA ASP A 369 21.12 -31.84 -26.85
C ASP A 369 19.69 -31.42 -26.49
N ILE A 370 18.70 -31.88 -27.26
CA ILE A 370 17.28 -31.64 -26.97
C ILE A 370 16.90 -32.22 -25.61
N ALA A 371 17.37 -33.42 -25.26
CA ALA A 371 17.11 -34.03 -23.96
C ALA A 371 17.66 -33.18 -22.80
N ARG A 372 18.89 -32.66 -22.93
CA ARG A 372 19.46 -31.74 -21.94
C ARG A 372 18.66 -30.46 -21.78
N ASN A 373 18.27 -29.84 -22.89
CA ASN A 373 17.44 -28.62 -22.86
C ASN A 373 16.06 -28.86 -22.21
N ILE A 374 15.52 -30.07 -22.37
CA ILE A 374 14.27 -30.47 -21.72
C ILE A 374 14.43 -30.56 -20.22
N ASP A 375 15.53 -31.13 -19.72
CA ASP A 375 15.82 -31.21 -18.28
C ASP A 375 16.00 -29.82 -17.65
N GLU A 376 16.69 -28.91 -18.34
CA GLU A 376 16.84 -27.51 -17.92
C GLU A 376 15.49 -26.80 -17.85
N ALA A 377 14.66 -26.94 -18.89
CA ALA A 377 13.33 -26.34 -18.91
C ALA A 377 12.40 -26.95 -17.84
N PHE A 378 12.54 -28.23 -17.49
CA PHE A 378 11.86 -28.82 -16.34
C PHE A 378 12.27 -28.16 -15.02
N ALA A 379 13.55 -27.86 -14.83
CA ALA A 379 14.03 -27.16 -13.64
C ALA A 379 13.42 -25.76 -13.53
N VAL A 380 13.37 -25.02 -14.64
CA VAL A 380 12.73 -23.69 -14.71
C VAL A 380 11.24 -23.75 -14.38
N VAL A 381 10.51 -24.74 -14.93
CA VAL A 381 9.08 -24.90 -14.61
C VAL A 381 8.86 -25.19 -13.12
N ARG A 382 9.72 -26.00 -12.49
CA ARG A 382 9.63 -26.26 -11.03
C ARG A 382 9.92 -25.01 -10.20
N GLU A 383 10.89 -24.21 -10.61
CA GLU A 383 11.21 -22.94 -9.95
C GLU A 383 10.02 -21.97 -10.06
N ILE A 384 9.40 -21.87 -11.24
CA ILE A 384 8.18 -21.08 -11.45
C ILE A 384 7.07 -21.56 -10.52
N SER A 385 6.82 -22.87 -10.40
CA SER A 385 5.83 -23.42 -9.48
C SER A 385 6.08 -23.02 -8.02
N ALA A 386 7.34 -23.08 -7.56
CA ALA A 386 7.70 -22.64 -6.20
C ALA A 386 7.49 -21.14 -5.99
N ASN A 387 7.87 -20.31 -6.96
CA ASN A 387 7.68 -18.86 -6.93
C ASN A 387 6.18 -18.49 -6.91
N ILE A 388 5.34 -19.22 -7.64
CA ILE A 388 3.87 -19.04 -7.63
C ILE A 388 3.31 -19.31 -6.24
N GLN A 389 3.78 -20.37 -5.56
CA GLN A 389 3.31 -20.69 -4.21
C GLN A 389 3.69 -19.59 -3.20
N SER A 390 4.92 -19.11 -3.24
CA SER A 390 5.37 -17.99 -2.41
C SER A 390 4.61 -16.68 -2.71
N LEU A 391 4.31 -16.43 -4.00
CA LEU A 391 3.52 -15.26 -4.40
C LEU A 391 2.06 -15.35 -3.92
N ALA A 392 1.48 -16.56 -3.92
CA ALA A 392 0.15 -16.80 -3.37
C ALA A 392 0.10 -16.49 -1.86
N GLU A 393 1.10 -16.94 -1.10
CA GLU A 393 1.25 -16.64 0.33
C GLU A 393 1.39 -15.14 0.57
N THR A 394 2.27 -14.47 -0.18
CA THR A 394 2.49 -13.02 -0.05
C THR A 394 1.22 -12.22 -0.36
N ALA A 395 0.45 -12.63 -1.37
CA ALA A 395 -0.83 -12.01 -1.70
C ALA A 395 -1.85 -12.20 -0.54
N LYS A 396 -1.91 -13.39 0.05
CA LYS A 396 -2.77 -13.67 1.21
C LYS A 396 -2.37 -12.85 2.44
N ASP A 397 -1.08 -12.72 2.71
CA ASP A 397 -0.58 -11.88 3.80
C ASP A 397 -0.92 -10.40 3.57
N THR A 398 -0.83 -9.93 2.33
CA THR A 398 -1.24 -8.57 1.95
C THR A 398 -2.73 -8.34 2.18
N GLU A 399 -3.59 -9.32 1.85
CA GLU A 399 -5.03 -9.25 2.12
C GLU A 399 -5.33 -9.20 3.63
N GLN A 400 -4.61 -9.98 4.44
CA GLN A 400 -4.76 -9.97 5.89
C GLN A 400 -4.32 -8.64 6.50
N LEU A 401 -3.15 -8.12 6.09
CA LEU A 401 -2.63 -6.82 6.54
C LEU A 401 -3.57 -5.67 6.14
N ALA A 402 -4.09 -5.70 4.91
CA ALA A 402 -5.10 -4.75 4.47
C ALA A 402 -6.35 -4.81 5.36
N THR A 403 -6.83 -6.01 5.69
CA THR A 403 -7.99 -6.19 6.59
C THR A 403 -7.71 -5.61 7.98
N SER A 404 -6.54 -5.89 8.58
CA SER A 404 -6.14 -5.30 9.86
C SER A 404 -6.03 -3.78 9.80
N THR A 405 -5.55 -3.23 8.68
CA THR A 405 -5.44 -1.78 8.45
C THR A 405 -6.82 -1.12 8.34
N MET A 406 -7.80 -1.77 7.69
CA MET A 406 -9.19 -1.30 7.67
C MET A 406 -9.78 -1.25 9.07
N VAL A 407 -9.58 -2.31 9.88
CA VAL A 407 -10.07 -2.36 11.27
C VAL A 407 -9.44 -1.25 12.11
N ALA A 408 -8.12 -1.05 12.00
CA ALA A 408 -7.43 0.04 12.70
C ALA A 408 -7.92 1.43 12.27
N SER A 409 -8.25 1.61 10.98
CA SER A 409 -8.82 2.86 10.47
C SER A 409 -10.22 3.13 11.05
N ASP A 410 -11.05 2.09 11.14
CA ASP A 410 -12.40 2.18 11.69
C ASP A 410 -12.39 2.52 13.19
N ASP A 411 -11.48 1.88 13.95
CA ASP A 411 -11.27 2.21 15.37
C ASP A 411 -10.78 3.65 15.53
N LEU A 412 -9.84 4.11 14.69
CA LEU A 412 -9.35 5.48 14.75
C LEU A 412 -10.45 6.52 14.51
N SER A 413 -11.32 6.28 13.53
CA SER A 413 -12.52 7.09 13.25
C SER A 413 -13.50 7.09 14.45
N SER A 414 -13.72 5.93 15.07
CA SER A 414 -14.56 5.81 16.26
C SER A 414 -13.99 6.58 17.47
N GLN A 415 -12.67 6.46 17.72
CA GLN A 415 -11.98 7.18 18.79
C GLN A 415 -11.99 8.69 18.56
N SER A 416 -11.81 9.15 17.31
CA SER A 416 -11.92 10.55 16.90
C SER A 416 -13.31 11.12 17.22
N GLY A 417 -14.36 10.39 16.87
CA GLY A 417 -15.74 10.74 17.20
C GLY A 417 -16.00 10.76 18.72
N LEU A 418 -15.41 9.84 19.48
CA LEU A 418 -15.50 9.82 20.95
C LEU A 418 -14.80 11.02 21.58
N LEU A 419 -13.60 11.37 21.13
CA LEU A 419 -12.83 12.53 21.60
C LEU A 419 -13.64 13.82 21.40
N THR A 420 -14.24 13.98 20.22
CA THR A 420 -15.10 15.13 19.90
C THR A 420 -16.25 15.26 20.88
N ARG A 421 -16.96 14.15 21.16
CA ARG A 421 -18.08 14.15 22.12
C ARG A 421 -17.62 14.46 23.53
N LYS A 422 -16.51 13.86 23.99
CA LYS A 422 -15.98 14.08 25.34
C LYS A 422 -15.52 15.52 25.54
N ILE A 423 -14.83 16.11 24.57
CA ILE A 423 -14.36 17.50 24.69
C ILE A 423 -15.52 18.49 24.66
N ARG A 424 -16.50 18.32 23.75
CA ARG A 424 -17.72 19.15 23.78
C ARG A 424 -18.48 19.03 25.09
N GLY A 425 -18.60 17.81 25.64
CA GLY A 425 -19.22 17.57 26.93
C GLY A 425 -18.47 18.28 28.07
N TYR A 426 -17.16 18.08 28.16
CA TYR A 426 -16.31 18.69 29.19
C TYR A 426 -16.33 20.22 29.13
N LEU A 427 -16.27 20.81 27.93
CA LEU A 427 -16.32 22.27 27.77
C LEU A 427 -17.70 22.85 28.07
N GLY A 428 -18.77 22.11 27.75
CA GLY A 428 -20.12 22.43 28.20
C GLY A 428 -20.22 22.47 29.73
N GLU A 429 -19.78 21.39 30.39
CA GLU A 429 -19.76 21.30 31.86
C GLU A 429 -18.87 22.36 32.50
N ALA A 430 -17.70 22.65 31.92
CA ALA A 430 -16.79 23.66 32.44
C ALA A 430 -17.41 25.07 32.36
N ARG A 431 -18.09 25.38 31.26
CA ARG A 431 -18.84 26.64 31.10
C ARG A 431 -19.97 26.75 32.12
N ASP A 432 -20.73 25.68 32.32
CA ASP A 432 -21.82 25.65 33.29
C ASP A 432 -21.28 25.74 34.75
N SER A 433 -20.13 25.13 35.02
CA SER A 433 -19.50 25.17 36.35
C SER A 433 -18.97 26.56 36.71
N LEU A 434 -18.48 27.34 35.74
CA LEU A 434 -18.06 28.73 35.95
C LEU A 434 -19.23 29.65 36.25
N VAL A 435 -20.39 29.37 35.66
CA VAL A 435 -21.66 30.05 35.94
C VAL A 435 -22.13 29.76 37.37
N HIS A 436 -21.86 28.56 37.90
CA HIS A 436 -22.25 28.15 39.25
C HIS A 436 -21.24 28.52 40.36
N GLN A 437 -19.92 28.47 40.11
CA GLN A 437 -18.90 28.90 41.08
C GLN A 437 -18.88 30.42 41.32
N ALA A 438 -19.49 31.22 40.44
CA ALA A 438 -19.71 32.64 40.65
C ALA A 438 -20.96 32.94 41.52
N ALA A 439 -21.79 31.93 41.81
CA ALA A 439 -23.08 32.05 42.49
C ALA A 439 -23.13 31.46 43.92
N GLY A 440 -21.98 31.06 44.46
CA GLY A 440 -21.82 30.60 45.86
C GLY A 440 -20.62 31.27 46.49
#